data_AF-A0A829QGZ2-F1
#
_entry.id   AF-A0A829QGZ2-F1
#
_cell.length_a   1.000
_cell.length_b   1.000
_cell.length_c   1.000
_cell.angle_alpha   90.00
_cell.angle_beta   90.00
_cell.angle_gamma   90.00
#
_symmetry.space_group_name_H-M   'P 1'
#
loop_
_entity.id
_entity.type
_entity.pdbx_description
1 polymer ?
#
loop_
_entity_poly.entity_id
_entity_poly.type
_entity_poly.pdbx_seq_one_letter_code
_entity_poly.pdbx_strand_id
1 'polypeptide(L)'
;MACTGEGPAALAGLRAGDQVLTAGGTSVSTSTDLVTAIRGLRGPQVFEIVRDGKPQSLMVNVTETQRWDEKAGKLVPVGAVGASLSTYVPQKHYNPVTAIPATGNLIGTVAVETVKAIGKIPMKVGALWDSITGSERAMDTPMSIVGASRMGGETVEHDMWIMFWILLAQLNFALGAINLLPLLPFDGGHIAVATYEKVRNMIRSARGLAVGAPVNYMKLMPATYLVLVVVVGYMLLTITADIVNPIRLFQ
;
A
#
# COMPACT_ATOMS: atom_id res chain seq x y z
N MET A 1 12.31 -10.09 20.13
CA MET A 1 13.57 -9.65 19.51
C MET A 1 14.14 -8.53 20.35
N ALA A 2 15.40 -8.62 20.81
CA ALA A 2 16.04 -7.54 21.56
C ALA A 2 16.09 -6.25 20.70
N CYS A 3 15.99 -5.08 21.32
CA CYS A 3 16.21 -3.81 20.62
C CYS A 3 17.68 -3.77 20.17
N THR A 4 17.95 -3.97 18.88
CA THR A 4 19.28 -3.87 18.30
C THR A 4 19.41 -2.51 17.59
N GLY A 5 20.02 -1.53 18.25
CA GLY A 5 20.34 -0.22 17.66
C GLY A 5 20.79 0.83 18.68
N GLU A 6 21.45 1.89 18.23
CA GLU A 6 21.89 3.05 19.04
C GLU A 6 20.82 4.15 19.16
N GLY A 7 19.56 3.83 18.84
CA GLY A 7 18.47 4.80 18.84
C GLY A 7 18.11 5.31 20.24
N PRO A 8 17.44 6.47 20.36
CA PRO A 8 17.12 7.06 21.66
C PRO A 8 16.37 6.16 22.64
N ALA A 9 15.50 5.29 22.14
CA ALA A 9 14.80 4.29 22.93
C ALA A 9 15.76 3.26 23.53
N ALA A 10 16.71 2.77 22.74
CA ALA A 10 17.70 1.80 23.21
C ALA A 10 18.66 2.44 24.22
N LEU A 11 19.11 3.68 23.99
CA LEU A 11 19.93 4.45 24.94
C LEU A 11 19.20 4.71 26.27
N ALA A 12 17.89 4.92 26.22
CA ALA A 12 17.03 5.05 27.39
C ALA A 12 16.73 3.70 28.08
N GLY A 13 17.18 2.59 27.50
CA GLY A 13 17.01 1.26 28.07
C GLY A 13 15.63 0.64 27.85
N LEU A 14 14.85 1.10 26.86
CA LEU A 14 13.64 0.41 26.40
C LEU A 14 13.98 -0.95 25.81
N ARG A 15 13.18 -1.96 26.14
CA ARG A 15 13.37 -3.35 25.72
C ARG A 15 12.09 -3.87 25.06
N ALA A 16 12.24 -4.85 24.18
CA ALA A 16 11.08 -5.55 23.64
C ALA A 16 10.34 -6.28 24.77
N GLY A 17 9.01 -6.13 24.79
CA GLY A 17 8.14 -6.62 25.86
C GLY A 17 7.66 -5.51 26.80
N ASP A 18 8.27 -4.32 26.76
CA ASP A 18 7.79 -3.17 27.53
C ASP A 18 6.42 -2.70 27.03
N GLN A 19 5.50 -2.48 27.97
CA GLN A 19 4.21 -1.86 27.67
C GLN A 19 4.28 -0.37 28.05
N VAL A 20 4.20 0.51 27.06
CA VAL A 20 4.22 1.96 27.31
C VAL A 20 2.83 2.44 27.70
N LEU A 21 2.70 3.01 28.89
CA LEU A 21 1.45 3.58 29.43
C LEU A 21 1.33 5.07 29.14
N THR A 22 2.45 5.80 29.22
CA THR A 22 2.49 7.22 28.93
C THR A 22 3.77 7.60 28.18
N ALA A 23 3.66 8.60 27.31
CA ALA A 23 4.79 9.20 26.60
C ALA A 23 4.69 10.73 26.70
N GLY A 24 5.64 11.37 27.39
CA GLY A 24 5.65 12.83 27.56
C GLY A 24 4.38 13.35 28.25
N GLY A 25 3.85 12.61 29.23
CA GLY A 25 2.61 12.96 29.95
C GLY A 25 1.31 12.64 29.20
N THR A 26 1.38 12.14 27.96
CA THR A 26 0.18 11.71 27.21
C THR A 26 -0.09 10.23 27.48
N SER A 27 -1.32 9.90 27.87
CA SER A 27 -1.73 8.50 28.07
C SER A 27 -1.83 7.76 26.74
N VAL A 28 -1.32 6.53 26.72
CA VAL A 28 -1.21 5.70 25.53
C VAL A 28 -1.97 4.40 25.79
N SER A 29 -2.99 4.14 24.98
CA SER A 29 -3.78 2.89 25.05
C SER A 29 -3.55 2.01 23.82
N THR A 30 -3.21 2.60 22.68
CA THR A 30 -2.93 1.87 21.44
C THR A 30 -1.56 2.23 20.87
N SER A 31 -1.04 1.36 20.00
CA SER A 31 0.20 1.63 19.26
C SER A 31 0.10 2.91 18.40
N THR A 32 -1.08 3.23 17.88
CA THR A 32 -1.34 4.45 17.12
C THR A 32 -1.27 5.70 18.00
N ASP A 33 -1.80 5.63 19.22
CA ASP A 33 -1.73 6.73 20.20
C ASP A 33 -0.29 7.01 20.57
N LEU A 34 0.51 5.95 20.80
CA LEU A 34 1.93 6.07 21.11
C LEU A 34 2.69 6.80 20.00
N VAL A 35 2.49 6.38 18.75
CA VAL A 35 3.13 7.04 17.59
C VAL A 35 2.71 8.50 17.50
N THR A 36 1.43 8.79 17.72
CA THR A 36 0.88 10.15 17.66
C THR A 36 1.46 11.03 18.76
N ALA A 37 1.53 10.54 19.99
CA ALA A 37 2.15 11.22 21.12
C ALA A 37 3.62 11.54 20.82
N ILE A 38 4.41 10.55 20.42
CA ILE A 38 5.85 10.71 20.15
C ILE A 38 6.12 11.73 19.04
N ARG A 39 5.29 11.77 17.98
CA ARG A 39 5.47 12.72 16.87
C ARG A 39 5.46 14.19 17.32
N GLY A 40 4.67 14.51 18.34
CA GLY A 40 4.57 15.86 18.92
C GLY A 40 5.64 16.20 19.95
N LEU A 41 6.44 15.22 20.39
CA LEU A 41 7.43 15.41 21.45
C LEU A 41 8.81 15.75 20.91
N ARG A 42 9.61 16.45 21.72
CA ARG A 42 11.02 16.79 21.46
C ARG A 42 11.84 16.75 22.74
N GLY A 43 13.11 16.40 22.62
CA GLY A 43 14.07 16.41 23.71
C GLY A 43 13.79 15.34 24.78
N PRO A 44 14.35 15.51 25.99
CA PRO A 44 14.16 14.57 27.09
C PRO A 44 12.70 14.50 27.53
N GLN A 45 12.10 13.31 27.45
CA GLN A 45 10.72 13.06 27.83
C GLN A 45 10.63 11.83 28.72
N VAL A 46 9.70 11.85 29.68
CA VAL A 46 9.45 10.72 30.56
C VAL A 46 8.45 9.77 29.91
N PHE A 47 8.81 8.49 29.85
CA PHE A 47 7.98 7.41 29.38
C PHE A 47 7.70 6.50 30.57
N GLU A 48 6.43 6.30 30.91
CA GLU A 48 6.05 5.30 31.91
C GLU A 48 5.76 4.00 31.19
N ILE A 49 6.44 2.95 31.64
CA ILE A 49 6.33 1.61 31.07
C ILE A 49 5.99 0.59 32.16
N VAL A 50 5.48 -0.55 31.73
CA VAL A 50 5.40 -1.76 32.55
C VAL A 50 6.32 -2.81 31.95
N ARG A 51 7.29 -3.26 32.74
CA ARG A 51 8.21 -4.35 32.41
C ARG A 51 8.08 -5.44 33.46
N ASP A 52 7.81 -6.67 33.03
CA ASP A 52 7.59 -7.82 33.91
C ASP A 52 6.55 -7.55 35.02
N GLY A 53 5.48 -6.81 34.66
CA GLY A 53 4.40 -6.43 35.56
C GLY A 53 4.74 -5.31 36.56
N LYS A 54 5.94 -4.71 36.48
CA LYS A 54 6.36 -3.61 37.35
C LYS A 54 6.39 -2.28 36.60
N PRO A 55 5.82 -1.21 37.17
CA PRO A 55 5.92 0.11 36.58
C PRO A 55 7.36 0.64 36.67
N GLN A 56 7.85 1.25 35.60
CA GLN A 56 9.15 1.91 35.51
C GLN A 56 8.99 3.22 34.73
N SER A 57 9.81 4.23 35.06
CA SER A 57 9.89 5.47 34.31
C SER A 57 11.25 5.54 33.63
N LEU A 58 11.25 5.76 32.32
CA LEU A 58 12.46 5.92 31.52
C LEU A 58 12.51 7.33 30.95
N MET A 59 13.70 7.93 30.96
CA MET A 59 13.94 9.20 30.31
C MET A 59 14.42 8.93 28.88
N VAL A 60 13.56 9.22 27.91
CA VAL A 60 13.84 9.00 26.48
C VAL A 60 14.08 10.34 25.82
N ASN A 61 15.24 10.50 25.16
CA ASN A 61 15.56 11.72 24.44
C ASN A 61 14.95 11.68 23.02
N VAL A 62 13.75 12.21 22.85
CA VAL A 62 13.04 12.22 21.56
C VAL A 62 13.79 13.10 20.57
N THR A 63 14.31 12.49 19.49
CA THR A 63 15.02 13.19 18.42
C THR A 63 14.07 13.54 17.29
N GLU A 64 14.44 14.54 16.49
CA GLU A 64 13.64 14.97 15.35
C GLU A 64 14.08 14.22 14.07
N THR A 65 13.10 13.79 13.29
CA THR A 65 13.30 13.17 11.98
C THR A 65 12.29 13.72 10.98
N GLN A 66 12.59 13.65 9.69
CA GLN A 66 11.67 14.08 8.64
C GLN A 66 10.73 12.93 8.27
N ARG A 67 9.42 13.18 8.22
CA ARG A 67 8.45 12.23 7.67
C ARG A 67 7.50 12.88 6.68
N TRP A 68 7.12 12.11 5.67
CA TRP A 68 6.10 12.53 4.72
C TRP A 68 4.73 12.63 5.41
N ASP A 69 4.06 13.76 5.26
CA ASP A 69 2.68 13.96 5.70
C ASP A 69 1.77 14.06 4.47
N GLU A 70 0.88 13.08 4.31
CA GLU A 70 -0.04 13.00 3.17
C GLU A 70 -1.03 14.17 3.10
N LYS A 71 -1.36 14.82 4.24
CA LYS A 71 -2.27 15.97 4.26
C LYS A 71 -1.55 17.25 3.90
N ALA A 72 -0.30 17.40 4.33
CA ALA A 72 0.52 18.56 4.05
C ALA A 72 1.23 18.49 2.69
N GLY A 73 1.35 17.29 2.10
CA GLY A 73 2.02 17.07 0.82
C GLY A 73 3.51 17.40 0.83
N LYS A 74 4.15 17.33 2.01
CA LYS A 74 5.57 17.66 2.20
C LYS A 74 6.16 16.88 3.37
N LEU A 75 7.49 16.83 3.43
CA LEU A 75 8.22 16.39 4.62
C LEU A 75 7.96 17.38 5.77
N VAL A 76 7.55 16.82 6.91
CA VAL A 76 7.38 17.56 8.17
C VAL A 76 8.28 16.97 9.24
N PRO A 77 8.88 17.82 10.09
CA PRO A 77 9.68 17.35 11.19
C PRO A 77 8.79 16.73 12.27
N VAL A 78 9.09 15.50 12.68
CA VAL A 78 8.38 14.76 13.71
C VAL A 78 9.33 14.13 14.71
N GLY A 79 8.82 13.86 15.91
CA GLY A 79 9.58 13.21 16.97
C GLY A 79 9.70 11.72 16.68
N ALA A 80 10.88 11.16 16.98
CA ALA A 80 11.17 9.74 16.86
C ALA A 80 12.08 9.27 17.99
N VAL A 81 11.92 8.01 18.37
CA VAL A 81 12.72 7.36 19.41
C VAL A 81 13.45 6.11 18.90
N GLY A 82 13.29 5.73 17.63
CA GLY A 82 13.98 4.59 17.04
C GLY A 82 13.52 3.22 17.57
N ALA A 83 12.28 3.12 18.07
CA ALA A 83 11.69 1.85 18.49
C ALA A 83 10.77 1.29 17.39
N SER A 84 10.91 0.00 17.06
CA SER A 84 9.95 -0.71 16.23
C SER A 84 8.80 -1.19 17.13
N LEU A 85 7.58 -0.84 16.76
CA LEU A 85 6.41 -1.45 17.38
C LEU A 85 6.31 -2.86 16.81
N SER A 86 6.42 -3.87 17.67
CA SER A 86 5.92 -5.19 17.31
C SER A 86 4.41 -4.99 17.15
N THR A 87 3.97 -4.90 15.89
CA THR A 87 2.55 -4.85 15.58
C THR A 87 1.98 -6.17 16.08
N TYR A 88 1.44 -6.14 17.30
CA TYR A 88 0.54 -7.17 17.77
C TYR A 88 -0.68 -7.06 16.88
N VAL A 89 -0.63 -7.71 15.71
CA VAL A 89 -1.81 -7.96 14.91
C VAL A 89 -2.61 -8.92 15.76
N PRO A 90 -3.72 -8.49 16.40
CA PRO A 90 -4.53 -9.43 17.14
C PRO A 90 -4.88 -10.52 16.14
N GLN A 91 -4.39 -11.74 16.38
CA GLN A 91 -4.77 -12.92 15.63
C GLN A 91 -6.26 -13.08 15.91
N LYS A 92 -7.10 -12.43 15.09
CA LYS A 92 -8.53 -12.66 15.12
C LYS A 92 -8.68 -14.10 14.67
N HIS A 93 -8.80 -15.00 15.64
CA HIS A 93 -9.20 -16.37 15.38
C HIS A 93 -10.62 -16.32 14.86
N TYR A 94 -10.74 -16.30 13.53
CA TYR A 94 -12.03 -16.49 12.87
C TYR A 94 -12.36 -17.99 12.97
N ASN A 95 -13.53 -18.29 13.53
CA ASN A 95 -14.13 -19.62 13.45
C ASN A 95 -14.56 -19.84 11.98
N PRO A 96 -14.61 -21.05 11.40
CA PRO A 96 -14.97 -21.24 9.99
C PRO A 96 -16.32 -20.60 9.59
N VAL A 97 -17.26 -20.49 10.54
CA VAL A 97 -18.56 -19.83 10.35
C VAL A 97 -18.45 -18.30 10.28
N THR A 98 -17.53 -17.68 11.04
CA THR A 98 -17.29 -16.23 11.00
C THR A 98 -16.27 -15.82 9.94
N ALA A 99 -15.46 -16.76 9.45
CA ALA A 99 -14.48 -16.56 8.40
C ALA A 99 -15.15 -16.27 7.04
N ILE A 100 -16.19 -17.01 6.66
CA ILE A 100 -16.87 -16.85 5.37
C ILE A 100 -17.41 -15.40 5.16
N PRO A 101 -18.22 -14.83 6.07
CA PRO A 101 -18.71 -13.46 5.91
C PRO A 101 -17.59 -12.42 6.07
N ALA A 102 -16.59 -12.68 6.93
CA ALA A 102 -15.44 -11.78 7.08
C ALA A 102 -14.59 -11.72 5.79
N THR A 103 -14.36 -12.86 5.13
CA THR A 103 -13.68 -12.95 3.85
C THR A 103 -14.47 -12.25 2.75
N GLY A 104 -15.80 -12.43 2.70
CA GLY A 104 -16.66 -11.71 1.75
C GLY A 104 -16.57 -10.19 1.89
N ASN A 105 -16.64 -9.69 3.12
CA ASN A 105 -16.46 -8.26 3.40
C ASN A 105 -15.06 -7.75 3.03
N LEU A 106 -14.02 -8.51 3.39
CA LEU A 106 -12.64 -8.15 3.05
C LEU A 106 -12.43 -8.08 1.54
N ILE A 107 -12.89 -9.08 0.79
CA ILE A 107 -12.83 -9.11 -0.68
C ILE A 107 -13.59 -7.91 -1.25
N GLY A 108 -14.78 -7.61 -0.71
CA GLY A 108 -15.58 -6.46 -1.13
C GLY A 108 -14.86 -5.14 -0.90
N THR A 109 -14.29 -4.92 0.29
CA THR A 109 -13.51 -3.71 0.61
C THR A 109 -12.28 -3.59 -0.30
N VAL A 110 -11.52 -4.66 -0.45
CA VAL A 110 -10.31 -4.67 -1.30
C VAL A 110 -10.69 -4.41 -2.76
N ALA A 111 -11.77 -4.98 -3.27
CA ALA A 111 -12.25 -4.74 -4.63
C ALA A 111 -12.62 -3.27 -4.83
N VAL A 112 -13.38 -2.67 -3.91
CA VAL A 112 -13.78 -1.26 -3.97
C VAL A 112 -12.57 -0.34 -3.92
N GLU A 113 -11.63 -0.57 -3.00
CA GLU A 113 -10.42 0.24 -2.89
C GLU A 113 -9.51 0.08 -4.11
N THR A 114 -9.45 -1.11 -4.69
CA THR A 114 -8.71 -1.36 -5.95
C THR A 114 -9.31 -0.55 -7.11
N VAL A 115 -10.64 -0.54 -7.25
CA VAL A 115 -11.31 0.26 -8.29
C VAL A 115 -11.07 1.77 -8.07
N LYS A 116 -11.16 2.25 -6.83
CA LYS A 116 -10.84 3.65 -6.49
C LYS A 116 -9.39 3.99 -6.82
N ALA A 117 -8.45 3.10 -6.49
CA ALA A 117 -7.03 3.30 -6.76
C ALA A 117 -6.76 3.40 -8.27
N ILE A 118 -7.37 2.52 -9.06
CA ILE A 118 -7.29 2.57 -10.53
C ILE A 118 -7.87 3.88 -11.07
N GLY A 119 -9.01 4.33 -10.54
CA GLY A 119 -9.61 5.62 -10.93
C GLY A 119 -8.73 6.84 -10.66
N LYS A 120 -7.79 6.75 -9.72
CA LYS A 120 -6.83 7.83 -9.41
C LYS A 120 -5.59 7.83 -10.32
N ILE A 121 -5.36 6.78 -11.11
CA ILE A 121 -4.17 6.66 -11.98
C ILE A 121 -3.99 7.87 -12.92
N PRO A 122 -5.01 8.39 -13.62
CA PRO A 122 -4.84 9.53 -14.52
C PRO A 122 -4.29 10.79 -13.82
N MET A 123 -4.71 11.02 -12.57
CA MET A 123 -4.25 12.16 -11.78
C MET A 123 -2.77 12.03 -11.38
N LYS A 124 -2.27 10.80 -11.23
CA LYS A 124 -0.88 10.52 -10.85
C LYS A 124 0.12 10.66 -12.01
N VAL A 125 -0.36 10.80 -13.26
CA VAL A 125 0.50 10.97 -14.44
C VAL A 125 1.27 12.30 -14.38
N GLY A 126 0.64 13.39 -13.93
CA GLY A 126 1.29 14.69 -13.77
C GLY A 126 2.41 14.65 -12.73
N ALA A 127 2.14 14.06 -11.56
CA ALA A 127 3.14 13.89 -10.51
C ALA A 127 4.34 13.03 -10.98
N LEU A 128 4.09 12.03 -11.83
CA LEU A 128 5.15 11.20 -12.40
C LEU A 128 6.02 11.99 -13.39
N TRP A 129 5.40 12.81 -14.24
CA TRP A 129 6.11 13.73 -15.14
C TRP A 129 6.98 14.72 -14.35
N ASP A 130 6.42 15.34 -13.31
CA ASP A 130 7.15 16.28 -12.46
C ASP A 130 8.36 15.61 -11.78
N SER A 131 8.20 14.36 -11.32
CA SER A 131 9.27 13.58 -10.68
C SER A 131 10.41 13.19 -11.62
N ILE A 132 10.16 13.13 -12.94
CA ILE A 132 11.20 12.96 -13.97
C ILE A 132 11.97 14.27 -14.18
N THR A 133 11.30 15.42 -14.00
CA THR A 133 11.89 16.76 -14.23
C THR A 133 12.59 17.38 -13.01
N GLY A 134 12.60 16.71 -11.86
CA GLY A 134 13.47 17.05 -10.72
C GLY A 134 12.82 17.17 -9.34
N SER A 135 11.53 16.82 -9.16
CA SER A 135 10.92 16.76 -7.83
C SER A 135 11.23 15.43 -7.10
N GLU A 136 11.20 15.45 -5.75
CA GLU A 136 11.33 14.24 -4.93
C GLU A 136 10.24 13.23 -5.28
N ARG A 137 10.63 11.96 -5.35
CA ARG A 137 9.72 10.89 -5.72
C ARG A 137 8.91 10.40 -4.51
N ALA A 138 7.61 10.66 -4.53
CA ALA A 138 6.73 10.16 -3.47
C ALA A 138 6.63 8.62 -3.48
N MET A 139 6.56 8.03 -2.28
CA MET A 139 6.46 6.58 -2.06
C MET A 139 5.18 5.95 -2.64
N ASP A 140 4.14 6.75 -2.90
CA ASP A 140 2.88 6.30 -3.48
C ASP A 140 2.83 6.48 -5.02
N THR A 141 3.96 6.80 -5.65
CA THR A 141 4.03 6.89 -7.11
C THR A 141 3.95 5.51 -7.76
N PRO A 142 3.30 5.41 -8.93
CA PRO A 142 3.27 4.18 -9.70
C PRO A 142 4.68 3.70 -10.02
N MET A 143 4.89 2.38 -9.93
CA MET A 143 6.18 1.73 -10.12
C MET A 143 6.15 0.85 -11.35
N SER A 144 7.24 0.84 -12.12
CA SER A 144 7.41 -0.07 -13.24
C SER A 144 7.96 -1.42 -12.80
N ILE A 145 7.98 -2.37 -13.74
CA ILE A 145 8.62 -3.68 -13.55
C ILE A 145 10.10 -3.52 -13.17
N VAL A 146 10.78 -2.48 -13.66
CA VAL A 146 12.20 -2.21 -13.36
C VAL A 146 12.37 -1.78 -11.89
N GLY A 147 11.52 -0.86 -11.41
CA GLY A 147 11.54 -0.42 -10.01
C GLY A 147 11.18 -1.57 -9.05
N ALA A 148 10.17 -2.37 -9.39
CA ALA A 148 9.78 -3.53 -8.60
C ALA A 148 10.90 -4.58 -8.53
N SER A 149 11.62 -4.82 -9.63
CA SER A 149 12.75 -5.75 -9.67
C SER A 149 13.91 -5.27 -8.81
N ARG A 150 14.22 -3.96 -8.84
CA ARG A 150 15.26 -3.35 -8.01
C ARG A 150 14.91 -3.47 -6.52
N MET A 151 13.70 -3.07 -6.12
CA MET A 151 13.27 -3.21 -4.73
C MET A 151 13.25 -4.67 -4.27
N GLY A 152 12.82 -5.59 -5.15
CA GLY A 152 12.91 -7.02 -4.87
C GLY A 152 14.35 -7.46 -4.57
N GLY A 153 15.31 -7.00 -5.37
CA GLY A 153 16.75 -7.21 -5.13
C GLY A 153 17.20 -6.66 -3.78
N GLU A 154 16.92 -5.39 -3.48
CA GLU A 154 17.29 -4.76 -2.20
C GLU A 154 16.71 -5.53 -1.00
N THR A 155 15.45 -5.97 -1.08
CA THR A 155 14.84 -6.74 0.02
C THR A 155 15.51 -8.09 0.26
N VAL A 156 16.03 -8.74 -0.78
CA VAL A 156 16.78 -10.01 -0.66
C VAL A 156 18.20 -9.75 -0.14
N GLU A 157 18.87 -8.71 -0.63
CA GLU A 157 20.21 -8.29 -0.17
C GLU A 157 20.23 -7.95 1.33
N HIS A 158 19.11 -7.46 1.86
CA HIS A 158 18.94 -7.12 3.28
C HIS A 158 18.27 -8.25 4.12
N ASP A 159 18.24 -9.50 3.63
CA ASP A 159 17.63 -10.66 4.30
C ASP A 159 16.13 -10.50 4.66
N MET A 160 15.42 -9.59 4.01
CA MET A 160 14.00 -9.28 4.26
C MET A 160 13.06 -10.10 3.37
N TRP A 161 13.19 -11.43 3.44
CA TRP A 161 12.41 -12.37 2.64
C TRP A 161 10.89 -12.17 2.74
N ILE A 162 10.37 -11.79 3.91
CA ILE A 162 8.93 -11.54 4.07
C ILE A 162 8.46 -10.35 3.23
N MET A 163 9.25 -9.29 3.14
CA MET A 163 8.94 -8.12 2.32
C MET A 163 9.01 -8.46 0.82
N PHE A 164 9.98 -9.29 0.43
CA PHE A 164 10.05 -9.82 -0.93
C PHE A 164 8.77 -10.57 -1.31
N TRP A 165 8.28 -11.48 -0.45
CA TRP A 165 7.05 -12.22 -0.72
C TRP A 165 5.82 -11.33 -0.77
N ILE A 166 5.74 -10.32 0.11
CA ILE A 166 4.66 -9.33 0.08
C ILE A 166 4.70 -8.51 -1.22
N LEU A 167 5.88 -8.07 -1.65
CA LEU A 167 6.06 -7.33 -2.91
C LEU A 167 5.61 -8.18 -4.10
N LEU A 168 6.03 -9.45 -4.15
CA LEU A 168 5.65 -10.39 -5.20
C LEU A 168 4.14 -10.62 -5.21
N ALA A 169 3.53 -10.83 -4.05
CA ALA A 169 2.08 -10.99 -3.92
C ALA A 169 1.34 -9.73 -4.37
N GLN A 170 1.81 -8.54 -3.98
CA GLN A 170 1.22 -7.26 -4.36
C GLN A 170 1.30 -7.01 -5.86
N LEU A 171 2.44 -7.33 -6.50
CA LEU A 171 2.61 -7.22 -7.94
C LEU A 171 1.63 -8.13 -8.70
N ASN A 172 1.50 -9.39 -8.26
CA ASN A 172 0.55 -10.33 -8.85
C ASN A 172 -0.90 -9.89 -8.66
N PHE A 173 -1.25 -9.38 -7.48
CA PHE A 173 -2.58 -8.86 -7.21
C PHE A 173 -2.90 -7.64 -8.09
N ALA A 174 -1.95 -6.71 -8.24
CA ALA A 174 -2.09 -5.56 -9.12
C ALA A 174 -2.26 -5.96 -10.59
N LEU A 175 -1.45 -6.92 -11.07
CA LEU A 175 -1.58 -7.46 -12.43
C LEU A 175 -2.93 -8.13 -12.65
N GLY A 176 -3.39 -8.93 -11.68
CA GLY A 176 -4.72 -9.54 -11.71
C GLY A 176 -5.85 -8.49 -11.76
N ALA A 177 -5.73 -7.42 -10.97
CA ALA A 177 -6.71 -6.33 -10.96
C ALA A 177 -6.76 -5.57 -12.30
N ILE A 178 -5.60 -5.26 -12.90
CA ILE A 178 -5.52 -4.61 -14.21
C ILE A 178 -6.09 -5.54 -15.30
N ASN A 179 -5.76 -6.83 -15.25
CA ASN A 179 -6.28 -7.80 -16.20
C ASN A 179 -7.80 -7.98 -16.10
N LEU A 180 -8.41 -7.65 -14.96
CA LEU A 180 -9.86 -7.71 -14.77
C LEU A 180 -10.58 -6.44 -15.29
N LEU A 181 -9.85 -5.40 -15.69
CA LEU A 181 -10.47 -4.19 -16.25
C LEU A 181 -11.28 -4.51 -17.51
N PRO A 182 -12.47 -3.91 -17.70
CA PRO A 182 -13.36 -4.17 -18.83
C PRO A 182 -12.86 -3.50 -20.11
N LEU A 183 -11.62 -3.74 -20.49
CA LEU A 183 -10.96 -3.23 -21.67
C LEU A 183 -10.41 -4.43 -22.46
N LEU A 184 -10.58 -4.44 -23.77
CA LEU A 184 -10.22 -5.58 -24.63
C LEU A 184 -8.76 -6.01 -24.65
N PRO A 185 -7.76 -5.14 -24.45
CA PRO A 185 -6.38 -5.60 -24.31
C PRO A 185 -6.18 -6.53 -23.11
N PHE A 186 -7.13 -6.53 -22.16
CA PHE A 186 -7.12 -7.32 -20.94
C PHE A 186 -8.23 -8.39 -20.97
N ASP A 187 -8.07 -9.44 -20.16
CA ASP A 187 -9.02 -10.55 -20.08
C ASP A 187 -10.43 -10.11 -19.63
N GLY A 188 -10.51 -9.07 -18.79
CA GLY A 188 -11.73 -8.44 -18.34
C GLY A 188 -12.57 -7.85 -19.49
N GLY A 189 -11.96 -7.48 -20.62
CA GLY A 189 -12.70 -7.06 -21.81
C GLY A 189 -13.53 -8.20 -22.42
N HIS A 190 -12.98 -9.42 -22.44
CA HIS A 190 -13.69 -10.60 -22.92
C HIS A 190 -14.81 -10.99 -21.95
N ILE A 191 -14.54 -10.92 -20.64
CA ILE A 191 -15.54 -11.13 -19.59
C ILE A 191 -16.67 -10.10 -19.73
N ALA A 192 -16.36 -8.83 -19.98
CA ALA A 192 -17.35 -7.77 -20.16
C ALA A 192 -18.24 -8.02 -21.38
N VAL A 193 -17.65 -8.40 -22.52
CA VAL A 193 -18.41 -8.74 -23.73
C VAL A 193 -19.29 -9.97 -23.51
N ALA A 194 -18.75 -11.04 -22.93
CA ALA A 194 -19.51 -12.26 -22.65
C ALA A 194 -20.65 -12.01 -21.64
N THR A 195 -20.40 -11.19 -20.61
CA THR A 195 -21.42 -10.80 -19.63
C THR A 195 -22.50 -9.96 -20.29
N TYR A 196 -22.14 -8.99 -21.13
CA TYR A 196 -23.07 -8.19 -21.90
C TYR A 196 -23.94 -9.06 -22.82
N GLU A 197 -23.34 -9.99 -23.57
CA GLU A 197 -24.06 -10.92 -24.43
C GLU A 197 -25.06 -11.78 -23.64
N LYS A 198 -24.61 -12.33 -22.49
CA LYS A 198 -25.45 -13.15 -21.61
C LYS A 198 -26.65 -12.38 -21.08
N VAL A 199 -26.42 -11.17 -20.55
CA VAL A 199 -27.49 -10.30 -20.04
C VAL A 199 -28.46 -9.89 -21.15
N ARG A 200 -27.92 -9.46 -22.30
CA ARG A 200 -28.73 -9.09 -23.48
C ARG A 200 -29.61 -10.26 -23.95
N ASN A 201 -29.03 -11.46 -24.05
CA ASN A 201 -29.75 -12.64 -24.52
C ASN A 201 -30.78 -13.13 -23.50
N MET A 202 -30.50 -13.02 -22.20
CA MET A 202 -31.47 -13.30 -21.13
C MET A 202 -32.70 -12.39 -21.26
N ILE A 203 -32.50 -11.08 -21.47
CA ILE A 203 -33.60 -10.12 -21.64
C ILE A 203 -34.38 -10.39 -22.94
N ARG A 204 -33.68 -10.69 -24.05
CA ARG A 204 -34.33 -11.02 -25.33
C ARG A 204 -35.18 -12.27 -25.23
N SER A 205 -34.65 -13.32 -24.61
CA SER A 205 -35.37 -14.58 -24.39
C SER A 205 -36.59 -14.38 -23.50
N ALA A 206 -36.48 -13.58 -22.42
CA ALA A 206 -37.62 -13.23 -21.58
C ALA A 206 -38.72 -12.46 -22.33
N ARG A 207 -38.38 -11.78 -23.44
CA ARG A 207 -39.33 -11.08 -24.33
C ARG A 207 -39.78 -11.93 -25.53
N GLY A 208 -39.46 -13.23 -25.56
CA GLY A 208 -39.79 -14.12 -26.67
C GLY A 208 -39.00 -13.86 -27.97
N LEU A 209 -37.94 -13.06 -27.90
CA LEU A 209 -37.09 -12.75 -29.05
C LEU A 209 -35.96 -13.78 -29.18
N ALA A 210 -35.58 -14.10 -30.42
CA ALA A 210 -34.42 -14.95 -30.70
C ALA A 210 -33.12 -14.35 -30.15
N VAL A 211 -32.16 -15.22 -29.85
CA VAL A 211 -30.80 -14.87 -29.40
C VAL A 211 -30.15 -13.88 -30.37
N GLY A 212 -29.49 -12.84 -29.84
CA GLY A 212 -28.82 -11.84 -30.68
C GLY A 212 -27.52 -12.36 -31.28
N ALA A 213 -27.11 -11.83 -32.43
CA ALA A 213 -25.82 -12.15 -33.04
C ALA A 213 -24.64 -11.81 -32.09
N PRO A 214 -23.53 -12.57 -32.12
CA PRO A 214 -22.33 -12.28 -31.33
C PRO A 214 -21.84 -10.85 -31.55
N VAL A 215 -21.28 -10.25 -30.50
CA VAL A 215 -20.66 -8.94 -30.55
C VAL A 215 -19.48 -8.99 -31.51
N ASN A 216 -19.46 -8.06 -32.47
CA ASN A 216 -18.36 -7.97 -33.41
C ASN A 216 -17.19 -7.21 -32.77
N TYR A 217 -16.13 -7.95 -32.43
CA TYR A 217 -14.90 -7.42 -31.85
C TYR A 217 -14.21 -6.39 -32.74
N MET A 218 -14.38 -6.45 -34.07
CA MET A 218 -13.81 -5.47 -35.00
C MET A 218 -14.30 -4.05 -34.73
N LYS A 219 -15.54 -3.89 -34.22
CA LYS A 219 -16.07 -2.57 -33.85
C LYS A 219 -15.40 -1.98 -32.61
N LEU A 220 -14.75 -2.83 -31.82
CA LEU A 220 -14.10 -2.44 -30.56
C LEU A 220 -12.58 -2.28 -30.73
N MET A 221 -12.01 -2.71 -31.87
CA MET A 221 -10.58 -2.57 -32.19
C MET A 221 -10.06 -1.13 -32.09
N PRO A 222 -10.77 -0.07 -32.58
CA PRO A 222 -10.27 1.30 -32.45
C PRO A 222 -10.08 1.72 -30.98
N ALA A 223 -11.04 1.38 -30.12
CA ALA A 223 -10.94 1.64 -28.68
C ALA A 223 -9.83 0.80 -28.04
N THR A 224 -9.66 -0.44 -28.47
CA THR A 224 -8.59 -1.35 -28.02
C THR A 224 -7.21 -0.75 -28.31
N TYR A 225 -7.00 -0.24 -29.52
CA TYR A 225 -5.74 0.42 -29.88
C TYR A 225 -5.49 1.71 -29.10
N LEU A 226 -6.52 2.52 -28.87
CA LEU A 226 -6.40 3.72 -28.03
C LEU A 226 -5.92 3.36 -26.62
N VAL A 227 -6.56 2.35 -25.99
CA VAL A 227 -6.15 1.86 -24.67
C VAL A 227 -4.72 1.35 -24.69
N LEU A 228 -4.34 0.57 -25.72
CA LEU A 228 -2.99 0.01 -25.84
C LEU A 228 -1.94 1.12 -25.94
N VAL A 229 -2.18 2.17 -26.73
CA VAL A 229 -1.28 3.33 -26.83
C VAL A 229 -1.12 4.02 -25.47
N VAL A 230 -2.22 4.22 -24.75
CA VAL A 230 -2.18 4.85 -23.40
C VAL A 230 -1.40 3.98 -22.41
N VAL A 231 -1.66 2.68 -22.38
CA VAL A 231 -0.98 1.74 -21.46
C VAL A 231 0.51 1.65 -21.78
N VAL A 232 0.88 1.53 -23.05
CA VAL A 232 2.28 1.50 -23.47
C VAL A 232 2.97 2.82 -23.16
N GLY A 233 2.33 3.95 -23.45
CA GLY A 233 2.88 5.27 -23.12
C GLY A 233 3.11 5.43 -21.61
N TYR A 234 2.15 5.00 -20.79
CA TYR A 234 2.28 5.00 -19.34
C TYR A 234 3.37 4.06 -18.82
N MET A 235 3.50 2.87 -19.42
CA MET A 235 4.57 1.92 -19.11
C MET A 235 5.95 2.53 -19.41
N LEU A 236 6.12 3.16 -20.58
CA LEU A 236 7.37 3.84 -20.93
C LEU A 236 7.69 4.99 -19.97
N LEU A 237 6.67 5.74 -19.55
CA LEU A 237 6.82 6.84 -18.60
C LEU A 237 7.30 6.32 -17.23
N THR A 238 6.66 5.28 -16.69
CA THR A 238 7.04 4.69 -15.39
C THR A 238 8.43 4.05 -15.44
N ILE A 239 8.79 3.38 -16.53
CA ILE A 239 10.14 2.83 -16.74
C ILE A 239 11.17 3.96 -16.74
N THR A 240 10.91 5.03 -17.50
CA THR A 240 11.80 6.20 -17.54
C THR A 240 11.97 6.81 -16.15
N ALA A 241 10.87 7.00 -15.42
CA ALA A 241 10.91 7.52 -14.06
C ALA A 241 11.75 6.63 -13.13
N ASP A 242 11.58 5.30 -13.19
CA ASP A 242 12.35 4.37 -12.33
C ASP A 242 13.83 4.30 -12.68
N ILE A 243 14.19 4.57 -13.94
CA ILE A 243 15.59 4.63 -14.37
C ILE A 243 16.25 5.93 -13.91
N VAL A 244 15.57 7.07 -14.11
CA VAL A 244 16.10 8.41 -13.84
C VAL A 244 16.07 8.74 -12.35
N ASN A 245 14.99 8.38 -11.65
CA ASN A 245 14.74 8.71 -10.25
C ASN A 245 14.15 7.48 -9.52
N PRO A 246 14.99 6.47 -9.18
CA PRO A 246 14.54 5.25 -8.54
C PRO A 246 14.07 5.48 -7.11
N ILE A 247 12.99 4.78 -6.71
CA ILE A 247 12.62 4.66 -5.30
C ILE A 247 13.67 3.82 -4.59
N ARG A 248 14.18 4.32 -3.47
CA ARG A 248 15.17 3.62 -2.62
C ARG A 248 14.54 3.37 -1.25
N LEU A 249 14.45 2.11 -0.85
CA LEU A 249 13.80 1.73 0.41
C LEU A 249 14.71 1.93 1.63
N PHE A 250 16.03 2.00 1.42
CA PHE A 250 17.05 1.94 2.47
C PHE A 250 18.03 3.13 2.47
N GLN A 251 17.59 4.31 2.00
CA GLN A 251 18.33 5.57 2.14
C GLN A 251 17.73 6.48 3.21
#